data_AF-A0A3C0HTH3-F1
#
_entry.id   AF-A0A3C0HTH3-F1
#
_cell.length_a   1.000
_cell.length_b   1.000
_cell.length_c   1.000
_cell.angle_alpha   90.00
_cell.angle_beta   90.00
_cell.angle_gamma   90.00
#
_symmetry.space_group_name_H-M   'P 1'
#
loop_
_entity.id
_entity.type
_entity.pdbx_description
1 polymer ?
#
loop_
_entity_poly.entity_id
_entity_poly.type
_entity_poly.pdbx_seq_one_letter_code
_entity_poly.pdbx_strand_id
1 'polypeptide(L)'
;MRAPERPNPSPLSSATVAIGAARYLLRRYRVGPVLVILAAAILVIGAMRHAETTTASALSRWQATVEVWTTTGPVDAGETIESGAVRPILVPADLVPVGAVATDPRGLRTRIELGT
;
A
#
# COMPACT_ATOMS: atom_id res chain seq x y z
N MET A 1 49.69 38.49 -37.95
CA MET A 1 49.80 38.20 -36.49
C MET A 1 48.60 37.36 -36.09
N ARG A 2 48.78 36.12 -35.61
CA ARG A 2 47.68 35.28 -35.11
C ARG A 2 47.36 35.65 -33.67
N ALA A 3 46.07 35.82 -33.35
CA ALA A 3 45.60 36.09 -31.99
C ALA A 3 45.80 34.84 -31.10
N PRO A 4 46.19 35.00 -29.82
CA PRO A 4 46.36 33.87 -28.91
C PRO A 4 44.98 33.27 -28.58
N GLU A 5 44.80 31.99 -28.89
CA GLU A 5 43.66 31.20 -28.39
C GLU A 5 43.67 31.24 -26.86
N ARG A 6 42.59 31.77 -26.27
CA ARG A 6 42.40 31.69 -24.81
C ARG A 6 42.18 30.23 -24.44
N PRO A 7 42.88 29.69 -23.42
CA PRO A 7 42.67 28.32 -23.00
C PRO A 7 41.22 28.17 -22.52
N ASN A 8 40.48 27.27 -23.17
CA ASN A 8 39.13 26.89 -22.75
C ASN A 8 39.23 26.27 -21.35
N PRO A 9 38.58 26.83 -20.31
CA PRO A 9 38.68 26.28 -18.96
C PRO A 9 38.17 24.83 -18.99
N SER A 10 38.97 23.91 -18.45
CA SER A 10 38.59 22.50 -18.43
C SER A 10 37.23 22.33 -17.72
N PRO A 11 36.32 21.49 -18.24
CA PRO A 11 34.97 21.34 -17.67
C PRO A 11 34.98 20.90 -16.20
N LEU A 12 36.04 20.19 -15.78
CA LEU A 12 36.31 19.82 -14.39
C LEU A 12 36.59 21.04 -13.49
N SER A 13 37.26 22.08 -14.01
CA SER A 13 37.50 23.33 -13.27
C SER A 13 36.20 24.10 -13.07
N SER A 14 35.29 24.09 -14.05
CA SER A 14 34.00 24.78 -13.95
C SER A 14 33.03 24.08 -12.99
N ALA A 15 33.00 22.74 -13.00
CA ALA A 15 32.19 21.95 -12.08
C ALA A 15 32.64 22.12 -10.62
N THR A 16 33.96 22.15 -10.37
CA THR A 16 34.52 22.31 -9.03
C THR A 16 34.21 23.70 -8.45
N VAL A 17 34.26 24.74 -9.27
CA VAL A 17 33.90 26.11 -8.88
C VAL A 17 32.40 26.24 -8.61
N ALA A 18 31.54 25.60 -9.42
CA ALA A 18 30.09 25.59 -9.19
C ALA A 18 29.71 24.88 -7.87
N ILE A 19 30.34 23.75 -7.57
CA ILE A 19 30.14 23.02 -6.31
C ILE A 19 30.66 23.83 -5.11
N GLY A 20 31.81 24.50 -5.26
CA GLY A 20 32.39 25.36 -4.22
C GLY A 20 31.51 26.58 -3.91
N ALA A 21 31.00 27.25 -4.95
CA ALA A 21 30.10 28.40 -4.82
C ALA A 21 28.77 28.01 -4.17
N ALA A 22 28.18 26.87 -4.56
CA ALA A 22 26.97 26.35 -3.94
C ALA A 22 27.19 26.04 -2.45
N ARG A 23 28.31 25.41 -2.09
CA ARG A 23 28.68 25.08 -0.70
C ARG A 23 28.94 26.33 0.14
N TYR A 24 29.55 27.35 -0.45
CA TYR A 24 29.77 28.64 0.20
C TYR A 24 28.45 29.38 0.45
N LEU A 25 27.54 29.42 -0.54
CA LEU A 25 26.22 30.02 -0.39
C LEU A 25 25.37 29.29 0.67
N LEU A 26 25.39 27.96 0.68
CA LEU A 26 24.71 27.16 1.71
C LEU A 26 25.21 27.46 3.13
N ARG A 27 26.52 27.69 3.30
CA ARG A 27 27.11 28.10 4.59
C ARG A 27 26.79 29.55 4.96
N ARG A 28 26.88 30.48 4.01
CA ARG A 28 26.71 31.92 4.26
C ARG A 28 25.27 32.29 4.62
N TYR A 29 24.29 31.64 4.00
CA TYR A 29 22.88 31.97 4.20
C TYR A 29 22.16 31.12 5.26
N ARG A 30 22.87 30.23 5.99
CA ARG A 30 22.27 29.28 6.97
C ARG A 30 21.02 28.58 6.42
N VAL A 31 21.02 28.26 5.12
CA VAL A 31 19.88 27.64 4.42
C VAL A 31 19.81 26.14 4.73
N GLY A 32 20.92 25.53 5.18
CA GLY A 32 20.96 24.13 5.62
C GLY A 32 19.87 23.78 6.65
N PRO A 33 19.80 24.48 7.79
CA PRO A 33 18.71 24.31 8.75
C PRO A 33 17.31 24.44 8.15
N VAL A 34 17.08 25.43 7.29
CA VAL A 34 15.77 25.67 6.65
C VAL A 34 15.39 24.51 5.72
N LEU A 35 16.34 24.00 4.92
CA LEU A 35 16.12 22.85 4.04
C LEU A 35 15.88 21.56 4.83
N VAL A 36 16.58 21.37 5.95
CA VAL A 36 16.35 20.22 6.83
C VAL A 36 14.97 20.29 7.46
N ILE A 37 14.54 21.47 7.94
CA ILE A 37 13.19 21.67 8.49
C ILE A 37 12.13 21.43 7.40
N LEU A 38 12.35 21.92 6.18
CA LEU A 38 11.43 21.72 5.06
C LEU A 38 11.32 20.23 4.69
N ALA A 39 12.45 19.53 4.60
CA ALA A 39 12.48 18.10 4.30
C ALA A 39 11.80 17.28 5.41
N ALA A 40 12.06 17.61 6.67
CA ALA A 40 11.40 16.99 7.81
C ALA A 40 9.89 17.24 7.80
N ALA A 41 9.44 18.46 7.50
CA ALA A 41 8.01 18.78 7.39
C ALA A 41 7.33 17.98 6.27
N ILE A 42 7.96 17.87 5.10
CA ILE A 42 7.44 17.05 3.99
C ILE A 42 7.35 15.58 4.39
N LEU A 43 8.36 15.03 5.06
CA LEU A 43 8.36 13.65 5.55
C LEU A 43 7.23 13.42 6.58
N VAL A 44 7.04 14.34 7.53
CA VAL A 44 5.97 14.25 8.53
C VAL A 44 4.59 14.29 7.87
N ILE A 45 4.36 15.22 6.94
CA ILE A 45 3.09 15.31 6.21
C ILE A 45 2.85 14.03 5.39
N GLY A 46 3.88 13.53 4.71
CA GLY A 46 3.80 12.26 3.97
C GLY A 46 3.45 11.08 4.87
N ALA A 47 4.08 10.98 6.04
CA ALA A 47 3.81 9.94 7.03
C ALA A 47 2.38 10.04 7.59
N MET A 48 1.89 11.25 7.90
CA MET A 48 0.51 11.45 8.36
C MET A 48 -0.51 11.04 7.30
N ARG A 49 -0.31 11.45 6.04
CA ARG A 49 -1.19 11.04 4.92
C ARG A 49 -1.18 9.54 4.68
N HIS A 50 -0.01 8.90 4.81
CA HIS A 50 0.10 7.45 4.72
C HIS A 50 -0.63 6.75 5.87
N ALA A 51 -0.54 7.27 7.10
CA ALA A 51 -1.27 6.74 8.25
C ALA A 51 -2.79 6.91 8.09
N GLU A 52 -3.25 8.07 7.63
CA GLU A 52 -4.67 8.34 7.33
C GLU A 52 -5.22 7.34 6.32
N THR A 53 -4.52 7.15 5.20
CA THR A 53 -4.94 6.23 4.13
C THR A 53 -4.90 4.77 4.57
N THR A 54 -3.88 4.37 5.33
CA THR A 54 -3.80 3.01 5.88
C THR A 54 -4.95 2.75 6.86
N THR A 55 -5.25 3.71 7.74
CA THR A 55 -6.36 3.62 8.69
C THR A 55 -7.71 3.59 7.98
N ALA A 56 -7.91 4.45 6.98
CA ALA A 56 -9.12 4.45 6.16
C ALA A 56 -9.30 3.14 5.38
N SER A 57 -8.22 2.58 4.83
CA SER A 57 -8.26 1.28 4.12
C SER A 57 -8.54 0.11 5.06
N ALA A 58 -8.03 0.18 6.29
CA ALA A 58 -8.31 -0.82 7.33
C ALA A 58 -9.78 -0.71 7.74
N LEU A 59 -10.26 0.48 8.07
CA LEU A 59 -11.65 0.72 8.45
C LEU A 59 -12.61 0.32 7.32
N SER A 60 -12.30 0.67 6.08
CA SER A 60 -13.10 0.27 4.92
C SER A 60 -13.15 -1.25 4.74
N ARG A 61 -12.05 -1.97 5.01
CA ARG A 61 -12.07 -3.46 5.00
C ARG A 61 -12.90 -4.04 6.14
N TRP A 62 -12.82 -3.45 7.33
CA TRP A 62 -13.68 -3.82 8.47
C TRP A 62 -15.16 -3.54 8.21
N GLN A 63 -15.48 -2.52 7.42
CA GLN A 63 -16.85 -2.15 7.04
C GLN A 63 -17.35 -2.92 5.81
N ALA A 64 -16.46 -3.51 5.01
CA ALA A 64 -16.84 -4.31 3.87
C ALA A 64 -17.47 -5.62 4.37
N THR A 65 -18.77 -5.76 4.15
CA THR A 65 -19.47 -7.02 4.36
C THR A 65 -19.56 -7.78 3.05
N VAL A 66 -19.36 -9.08 3.12
CA VAL A 66 -19.47 -9.99 1.98
C VAL A 66 -20.43 -11.11 2.33
N GLU A 67 -21.17 -11.54 1.32
CA GLU A 67 -22.11 -12.65 1.43
C GLU A 67 -21.35 -13.97 1.34
N VAL A 68 -21.51 -14.80 2.37
CA VAL A 68 -20.88 -16.12 2.48
C VAL A 68 -21.96 -17.15 2.84
N TRP A 69 -21.77 -18.39 2.38
CA TRP A 69 -22.68 -19.49 2.69
C TRP A 69 -22.27 -20.20 3.98
N THR A 70 -23.21 -20.40 4.88
CA THR A 70 -23.05 -21.20 6.10
C THR A 70 -24.02 -22.36 6.10
N THR A 71 -23.66 -23.46 6.76
CA THR A 71 -24.60 -24.58 6.96
C THR A 71 -25.65 -24.23 8.02
N THR A 72 -26.85 -24.77 7.85
CA THR A 72 -27.98 -24.66 8.80
C THR A 72 -28.06 -25.84 9.76
N GLY A 73 -27.36 -26.93 9.45
CA GLY A 73 -27.20 -28.14 10.25
C GLY A 73 -25.95 -28.91 9.79
N PRO A 74 -25.67 -30.08 10.39
CA PRO A 74 -24.57 -30.94 9.97
C PRO A 74 -24.83 -31.45 8.54
N VAL A 75 -23.78 -31.48 7.71
CA VAL A 75 -23.78 -32.06 6.37
C VAL A 75 -22.62 -33.05 6.29
N ASP A 76 -22.94 -34.29 5.97
CA ASP A 76 -21.95 -35.37 5.99
C ASP A 76 -20.99 -35.28 4.80
N ALA A 77 -19.81 -35.88 4.92
CA ALA A 77 -18.86 -35.97 3.82
C ALA A 77 -19.42 -36.83 2.68
N GLY A 78 -19.37 -36.31 1.45
CA GLY A 78 -19.86 -37.00 0.27
C GLY A 78 -21.36 -36.86 0.05
N GLU A 79 -22.04 -36.01 0.82
CA GLU A 79 -23.43 -35.65 0.62
C GLU A 79 -23.56 -34.49 -0.38
N THR A 80 -24.68 -34.44 -1.10
CA THR A 80 -25.00 -33.29 -1.96
C THR A 80 -25.68 -32.22 -1.12
N ILE A 81 -25.22 -30.97 -1.21
CA ILE A 81 -25.78 -29.86 -0.45
C ILE A 81 -27.19 -29.54 -0.97
N GLU A 82 -28.19 -29.81 -0.12
CA GLU A 82 -29.59 -29.49 -0.39
C GLU A 82 -29.91 -28.02 -0.13
N SER A 83 -30.99 -27.52 -0.72
CA SER A 83 -31.37 -26.11 -0.58
C SER A 83 -31.73 -25.69 0.85
N GLY A 84 -32.05 -26.63 1.74
CA GLY A 84 -32.32 -26.36 3.15
C GLY A 84 -31.09 -26.43 4.05
N ALA A 85 -29.99 -27.00 3.56
CA ALA A 85 -28.77 -27.30 4.34
C ALA A 85 -27.82 -26.11 4.47
N VAL A 86 -28.00 -25.07 3.65
CA VAL A 86 -27.16 -23.87 3.62
C VAL A 86 -27.98 -22.60 3.50
N ARG A 87 -27.47 -21.51 4.08
CA ARG A 87 -28.05 -20.17 3.94
C ARG A 87 -26.95 -19.12 3.75
N PRO A 88 -27.24 -18.01 3.05
CA PRO A 88 -26.32 -16.89 3.00
C PRO A 88 -26.31 -16.13 4.33
N ILE A 89 -25.14 -15.62 4.72
CA ILE A 89 -24.93 -14.69 5.81
C ILE A 89 -24.01 -13.57 5.35
N LEU A 90 -24.15 -12.39 5.95
CA LEU A 90 -23.21 -11.29 5.75
C LEU A 90 -22.15 -11.36 6.86
N VAL A 91 -20.89 -11.41 6.45
CA VAL A 91 -19.75 -11.40 7.36
C VAL A 91 -18.74 -10.33 6.93
N PRO A 92 -18.03 -9.71 7.90
CA PRO A 92 -16.88 -8.85 7.59
C PRO A 92 -15.87 -9.55 6.69
N ALA A 93 -15.40 -8.86 5.65
CA ALA A 93 -14.51 -9.43 4.63
C ALA A 93 -13.16 -9.91 5.18
N ASP A 94 -12.73 -9.38 6.33
CA ASP A 94 -11.50 -9.78 7.03
C ASP A 94 -11.63 -11.12 7.77
N LEU A 95 -12.86 -11.58 8.05
CA LEU A 95 -13.13 -12.89 8.66
C LEU A 95 -13.29 -14.00 7.63
N VAL A 96 -13.33 -13.67 6.33
CA VAL A 96 -13.49 -14.64 5.25
C VAL A 96 -12.15 -15.32 4.96
N PRO A 97 -12.06 -16.66 5.07
CA PRO A 97 -10.83 -17.38 4.76
C PRO A 97 -10.37 -17.12 3.32
N VAL A 98 -9.06 -16.99 3.13
CA VAL A 98 -8.47 -16.84 1.79
C VAL A 98 -8.81 -18.07 0.96
N GLY A 99 -9.52 -17.86 -0.16
CA GLY A 99 -9.98 -18.93 -1.04
C GLY A 99 -11.42 -19.38 -0.81
N ALA A 100 -12.15 -18.78 0.14
CA ALA A 100 -13.60 -18.98 0.23
C ALA A 100 -14.28 -18.39 -1.02
N VAL A 101 -15.09 -19.20 -1.68
CA VAL A 101 -15.79 -18.84 -2.91
C VAL A 101 -17.22 -18.45 -2.54
N ALA A 102 -17.67 -17.26 -2.97
CA ALA A 102 -19.04 -16.76 -2.71
C ALA A 102 -20.12 -17.42 -3.60
N THR A 103 -19.76 -18.46 -4.34
CA THR A 103 -20.69 -19.17 -5.23
C THR A 103 -21.67 -19.99 -4.41
N ASP A 104 -22.91 -20.03 -4.87
CA ASP A 104 -23.96 -20.89 -4.33
C ASP A 104 -23.50 -22.36 -4.31
N PRO A 105 -23.38 -22.98 -3.12
CA PRO A 105 -22.87 -24.33 -2.99
C PRO A 105 -23.94 -25.41 -3.20
N ARG A 106 -25.20 -25.03 -3.44
CA ARG A 106 -26.30 -25.98 -3.65
C ARG A 106 -26.04 -26.88 -4.85
N GLY A 107 -26.25 -28.18 -4.67
CA GLY A 107 -25.95 -29.19 -5.70
C GLY A 107 -24.48 -29.60 -5.80
N LEU A 108 -23.57 -28.98 -5.04
CA LEU A 108 -22.20 -29.46 -4.89
C LEU A 108 -22.14 -30.61 -3.89
N ARG A 109 -21.18 -31.51 -4.11
CA ARG A 109 -20.90 -32.63 -3.22
C ARG A 109 -19.81 -32.24 -2.23
N THR A 110 -20.08 -32.38 -0.94
CA THR A 110 -19.12 -32.10 0.12
C THR A 110 -17.98 -33.12 0.07
N ARG A 111 -16.74 -32.66 0.33
CA ARG A 111 -15.58 -33.55 0.47
C ARG A 111 -15.27 -33.88 1.93
N ILE A 112 -15.69 -33.00 2.82
CA ILE A 112 -15.49 -33.06 4.28
C ILE A 112 -16.84 -32.83 4.95
N GLU A 113 -16.96 -33.25 6.19
CA GLU A 113 -18.11 -32.92 7.03
C GLU A 113 -18.13 -31.42 7.34
N LEU A 114 -19.34 -30.85 7.41
CA LEU A 114 -19.57 -29.44 7.71
C LEU A 114 -20.57 -29.32 8.87
N GLY A 115 -20.32 -28.44 9.86
CA GLY A 115 -21.32 -28.08 10.88
C GLY A 115 -21.27 -28.83 12.22
N THR A 116 -20.08 -29.23 12.68
CA THR A 116 -19.83 -29.74 14.05
C THR A 116 -19.98 -28.68 15.12
#